data_AF-A0A1H7N7L3-F1
#
_entry.id   AF-A0A1H7N7L3-F1
#
_cell.length_a   1.000
_cell.length_b   1.000
_cell.length_c   1.000
_cell.angle_alpha   90.00
_cell.angle_beta   90.00
_cell.angle_gamma   90.00
#
_symmetry.space_group_name_H-M   'P 1'
#
loop_
_entity.id
_entity.type
_entity.pdbx_description
1 polymer ?
#
loop_
_entity_poly.entity_id
_entity_poly.type
_entity_poly.pdbx_seq_one_letter_code
_entity_poly.pdbx_strand_id
1 'polypeptide(L)'
;MTRTQTVFGFTLPDYLEPVDWTGREIRESKRGSIHAAAPPILERLHLAPHRLIDHLRGEAIIKTPVMLGSVEKLKQTIATFERKFVKGISEARRLFQPPIIT
;
A
#
# COMPACT_ATOMS: atom_id res chain seq x y z
N MET A 1 10.72 -4.10 38.54
CA MET A 1 10.21 -4.61 37.25
C MET A 1 9.05 -3.71 36.82
N THR A 2 9.30 -2.74 35.94
CA THR A 2 8.28 -1.80 35.47
C THR A 2 7.37 -2.50 34.47
N ARG A 3 6.10 -2.64 34.83
CA ARG A 3 5.06 -3.24 33.99
C ARG A 3 4.70 -2.24 32.89
N THR A 4 5.12 -2.53 31.66
CA THR A 4 4.77 -1.72 30.47
C THR A 4 3.27 -1.82 30.24
N GLN A 5 2.50 -0.90 30.83
CA GLN A 5 1.08 -0.77 30.59
C GLN A 5 0.88 -0.39 29.13
N THR A 6 0.37 -1.32 28.34
CA THR A 6 0.20 -1.13 26.91
C THR A 6 -1.23 -0.69 26.65
N VAL A 7 -1.42 0.55 26.19
CA VAL A 7 -2.75 1.11 25.85
C VAL A 7 -3.24 0.58 24.48
N PHE A 8 -2.31 0.09 23.67
CA PHE A 8 -2.54 -0.67 22.43
C PHE A 8 -2.19 -2.15 22.68
N GLY A 9 -2.81 -3.11 21.99
CA GLY A 9 -2.60 -4.55 22.22
C GLY A 9 -1.21 -5.12 21.86
N PHE A 10 -0.16 -4.30 21.79
CA PHE A 10 1.21 -4.69 21.40
C PHE A 10 2.27 -3.75 21.99
N THR A 11 3.41 -4.32 22.38
CA THR A 11 4.51 -3.62 23.04
C THR A 11 5.38 -2.83 22.03
N LEU A 12 6.30 -2.00 22.53
CA LEU A 12 7.26 -1.29 21.67
C LEU A 12 8.15 -2.27 20.85
N PRO A 13 8.72 -3.34 21.43
CA PRO A 13 9.42 -4.36 20.65
C PRO A 13 8.55 -4.97 19.55
N ASP A 14 7.29 -5.28 19.86
CA ASP A 14 6.34 -5.80 18.87
C ASP A 14 6.15 -4.80 17.70
N TYR A 15 6.23 -3.49 17.95
CA TYR A 15 6.15 -2.48 16.89
C TYR A 15 7.45 -2.34 16.08
N LEU A 16 8.61 -2.42 16.73
CA LEU A 16 9.90 -2.21 16.07
C LEU A 16 10.30 -3.38 15.18
N GLU A 17 9.88 -4.61 15.50
CA GLU A 17 10.16 -5.80 14.68
C GLU A 17 9.64 -5.68 13.23
N PRO A 18 8.35 -5.39 12.99
CA PRO A 18 7.83 -5.11 11.64
C PRO A 18 8.54 -3.97 10.94
N VAL A 19 8.94 -2.91 11.67
CA VAL A 19 9.62 -1.76 11.07
C VAL A 19 11.02 -2.14 10.57
N ASP A 20 11.81 -2.85 11.37
CA ASP A 20 13.15 -3.30 10.94
C ASP A 20 13.04 -4.34 9.82
N TRP A 21 12.13 -5.31 9.96
CA TRP A 21 11.87 -6.33 8.95
C TRP A 21 11.47 -5.73 7.60
N THR A 22 10.46 -4.85 7.56
CA THR A 22 10.02 -4.19 6.32
C THR A 22 11.10 -3.31 5.70
N GLY A 23 11.91 -2.63 6.53
CA GLY A 23 13.05 -1.85 6.06
C GLY A 23 14.12 -2.69 5.35
N ARG A 24 14.33 -3.93 5.77
CA ARG A 24 15.21 -4.90 5.10
C ARG A 24 14.58 -5.44 3.82
N GLU A 25 13.30 -5.83 3.87
CA GLU A 25 12.54 -6.37 2.73
C GLU A 25 12.41 -5.37 1.55
N ILE A 26 12.29 -4.07 1.82
CA ILE A 26 12.28 -3.05 0.75
C ILE A 26 13.68 -2.86 0.14
N ARG A 27 14.73 -3.17 0.92
CA ARG A 27 16.15 -2.94 0.55
C ARG A 27 16.84 -4.18 -0.02
N GLU A 28 16.13 -5.30 -0.25
CA GLU A 28 16.68 -6.57 -0.72
C GLU A 28 17.49 -6.50 -2.03
N SER A 29 17.47 -5.38 -2.77
CA SER A 29 18.36 -5.13 -3.90
C SER A 29 19.85 -4.95 -3.53
N LYS A 30 20.22 -5.09 -2.25
CA LYS A 30 21.63 -5.04 -1.79
C LYS A 30 22.15 -6.45 -1.51
N ARG A 31 23.31 -6.82 -2.10
CA ARG A 31 24.01 -8.10 -1.87
C ARG A 31 24.13 -8.38 -0.36
N GLY A 32 23.54 -9.49 0.09
CA GLY A 32 23.55 -9.95 1.49
C GLY A 32 22.19 -10.01 2.21
N SER A 33 21.05 -10.05 1.49
CA SER A 33 19.75 -10.28 2.15
C SER A 33 19.70 -11.69 2.73
N ILE A 34 19.56 -11.78 4.05
CA ILE A 34 19.11 -12.99 4.73
C ILE A 34 17.60 -12.83 4.81
N HIS A 35 16.83 -13.73 4.19
CA HIS A 35 15.37 -13.74 4.34
C HIS A 35 15.03 -13.89 5.82
N ALA A 36 14.66 -12.78 6.45
CA ALA A 36 14.17 -12.79 7.82
C ALA A 36 12.73 -13.30 7.79
N ALA A 37 12.44 -14.32 8.60
CA ALA A 37 11.07 -14.78 8.79
C ALA A 37 10.18 -13.60 9.21
N ALA A 38 8.94 -13.58 8.71
CA ALA A 38 8.00 -12.50 9.00
C ALA A 38 7.73 -12.39 10.52
N PRO A 39 7.66 -11.18 11.10
CA PRO A 39 7.40 -11.02 12.53
C PRO A 39 6.05 -11.61 12.96
N PRO A 40 5.98 -12.33 14.11
CA PRO A 40 4.74 -12.97 14.59
C PRO A 40 3.58 -12.00 14.84
N ILE A 41 3.87 -10.73 15.10
CA ILE A 41 2.83 -9.70 15.24
C ILE A 41 2.01 -9.50 13.95
N LEU A 42 2.57 -9.78 12.77
CA LEU A 42 1.81 -9.67 11.52
C LEU A 42 0.66 -10.67 11.49
N GLU A 43 0.89 -11.89 11.98
CA GLU A 43 -0.18 -12.91 12.11
C GLU A 43 -1.21 -12.49 13.15
N ARG A 44 -0.77 -11.98 14.31
CA ARG A 44 -1.67 -11.47 15.37
C ARG A 44 -2.56 -10.32 14.91
N LEU A 45 -2.07 -9.48 13.99
CA LEU A 45 -2.80 -8.36 13.41
C LEU A 45 -3.57 -8.75 12.13
N HIS A 46 -3.55 -10.03 11.73
CA HIS A 46 -4.15 -10.52 10.49
C HIS A 46 -3.63 -9.80 9.22
N LEU A 47 -2.35 -9.43 9.22
CA LEU A 47 -1.66 -8.79 8.11
C LEU A 47 -0.89 -9.81 7.30
N ALA A 48 -1.19 -9.89 6.01
CA ALA A 48 -0.42 -10.70 5.06
C ALA A 48 0.94 -10.01 4.77
N PRO A 49 2.09 -10.64 5.08
CA PRO A 49 3.41 -9.99 4.96
C PRO A 49 3.70 -9.50 3.53
N HIS A 50 3.41 -10.31 2.51
CA HIS A 50 3.60 -9.93 1.11
C HIS A 50 2.75 -8.71 0.69
N ARG A 51 1.50 -8.60 1.17
CA ARG A 51 0.65 -7.44 0.85
C ARG A 51 1.13 -6.17 1.53
N LEU A 52 1.67 -6.30 2.75
CA LEU A 52 2.29 -5.18 3.46
C LEU A 52 3.51 -4.67 2.69
N ILE A 53 4.38 -5.55 2.23
CA ILE A 53 5.56 -5.17 1.42
C ILE A 53 5.13 -4.52 0.09
N ASP A 54 4.20 -5.11 -0.67
CA ASP A 54 3.63 -4.50 -1.89
C ASP A 54 3.08 -3.09 -1.60
N HIS A 55 2.41 -2.91 -0.46
CA HIS A 55 1.86 -1.62 -0.06
C HIS A 55 2.95 -0.59 0.23
N LEU A 56 3.97 -0.97 0.99
CA LEU A 56 5.09 -0.09 1.35
C LEU A 56 5.98 0.26 0.15
N ARG A 57 6.08 -0.63 -0.85
CA ARG A 57 6.74 -0.34 -2.14
C ARG A 57 5.91 0.56 -3.05
N GLY A 58 4.65 0.84 -2.68
CA GLY A 58 3.72 1.65 -3.48
C GLY A 58 3.07 0.87 -4.65
N GLU A 59 3.33 -0.43 -4.76
CA GLU A 59 2.85 -1.30 -5.85
C GLU A 59 1.39 -1.73 -5.64
N ALA A 60 0.94 -1.83 -4.38
CA ALA A 60 -0.42 -2.30 -4.06
C ALA A 60 -1.53 -1.34 -4.54
N ILE A 61 -1.21 -0.05 -4.71
CA ILE A 61 -2.20 0.98 -5.08
C ILE A 61 -2.49 0.97 -6.59
N ILE A 62 -1.62 0.35 -7.40
CA ILE A 62 -1.67 0.43 -8.86
C ILE A 62 -2.41 -0.78 -9.47
N LYS A 63 -2.44 -1.93 -8.79
CA LYS A 63 -2.96 -3.20 -9.35
C LYS A 63 -4.48 -3.23 -9.57
N THR A 64 -5.27 -2.51 -8.77
CA THR A 64 -6.75 -2.44 -8.92
C THR A 64 -7.21 -0.99 -8.90
N PRO A 65 -7.48 -0.38 -10.06
CA PRO A 65 -7.98 0.98 -10.12
C PRO A 65 -9.37 1.04 -9.48
N VAL A 66 -9.55 1.98 -8.54
CA VAL A 66 -10.84 2.23 -7.87
C VAL A 66 -11.91 2.65 -8.89
N MET A 67 -11.49 3.22 -10.02
CA MET A 67 -12.38 3.65 -11.09
C MET A 67 -11.66 3.58 -12.45
N LEU A 68 -12.37 3.12 -13.49
CA LEU A 68 -11.88 3.00 -14.86
C LEU A 68 -12.77 3.81 -15.81
N GLY A 69 -12.18 4.54 -16.74
CA GLY A 69 -12.89 5.33 -17.74
C GLY A 69 -12.11 6.54 -18.22
N SER A 70 -12.66 7.28 -19.19
CA SER A 70 -12.04 8.53 -19.66
C SER A 70 -11.95 9.55 -18.53
N VAL A 71 -10.95 10.43 -18.59
CA VAL A 71 -10.71 11.44 -17.55
C VAL A 71 -11.94 12.32 -17.31
N GLU A 72 -12.69 12.63 -18.35
CA GLU A 72 -13.90 13.44 -18.30
C GLU A 72 -14.99 12.74 -17.48
N LYS A 73 -15.25 11.46 -17.78
CA LYS A 73 -16.23 10.67 -17.03
C LYS A 73 -15.79 10.47 -15.58
N LEU A 74 -14.51 10.18 -15.35
CA LEU A 74 -13.97 10.06 -13.99
C LEU A 74 -14.21 11.34 -13.19
N LYS A 75 -13.90 12.52 -13.74
CA LYS A 75 -14.13 13.81 -13.07
C LYS A 75 -15.61 14.06 -12.76
N GLN A 76 -16.51 13.69 -13.67
CA GLN A 76 -17.95 13.84 -13.47
C GLN A 76 -18.47 12.95 -12.33
N THR A 77 -18.03 11.68 -12.28
CA THR A 77 -18.57 10.75 -11.27
C THR A 77 -17.94 10.94 -9.89
N ILE A 78 -16.76 11.57 -9.77
CA ILE A 78 -16.16 11.93 -8.47
C ILE A 78 -17.12 12.75 -7.61
N ALA A 79 -17.85 13.67 -8.22
CA ALA A 79 -18.83 14.50 -7.54
C ALA A 79 -19.98 13.65 -6.95
N THR A 80 -20.34 12.54 -7.59
CA THR A 80 -21.38 11.60 -7.12
C THR A 80 -20.90 10.74 -5.94
N PHE A 81 -19.60 10.45 -5.85
CA PHE A 81 -19.02 9.58 -4.82
C PHE A 81 -18.55 10.32 -3.55
N GLU A 82 -18.88 11.61 -3.39
CA GLU A 82 -18.42 12.48 -2.29
C GLU A 82 -16.89 12.47 -2.09
N ARG A 83 -16.13 12.15 -3.15
CA ARG A 83 -14.66 12.13 -3.10
C ARG A 83 -14.10 13.43 -3.64
N LYS A 84 -12.96 13.87 -3.11
CA LYS A 84 -12.23 15.05 -3.60
C LYS A 84 -11.16 14.72 -4.66
N PHE A 85 -10.75 13.46 -4.75
CA PHE A 85 -9.74 13.00 -5.69
C PHE A 85 -9.92 11.52 -6.01
N VAL A 86 -9.40 11.10 -7.17
CA VAL A 86 -9.28 9.68 -7.57
C VAL A 86 -7.86 9.43 -8.05
N LYS A 87 -7.25 8.35 -7.55
CA LYS A 87 -5.92 7.92 -8.00
C LYS A 87 -6.03 7.23 -9.36
N GLY A 88 -5.00 7.36 -10.19
CA GLY A 88 -4.93 6.70 -11.50
C GLY A 88 -5.39 7.55 -12.70
N ILE A 89 -5.56 8.88 -12.55
CA ILE A 89 -5.91 9.77 -13.68
C ILE A 89 -4.87 9.72 -14.81
N SER A 90 -3.58 9.60 -14.49
CA SER A 90 -2.53 9.46 -15.51
C SER A 90 -2.67 8.16 -16.32
N GLU A 91 -2.97 7.05 -15.66
CA GLU A 91 -3.24 5.77 -16.34
C GLU A 91 -4.54 5.85 -17.15
N ALA A 92 -5.58 6.53 -16.65
CA ALA A 92 -6.80 6.77 -17.41
C ALA A 92 -6.52 7.56 -18.70
N ARG A 93 -5.64 8.58 -18.69
CA ARG A 93 -5.22 9.28 -19.92
C ARG A 93 -4.51 8.35 -20.91
N ARG A 94 -3.68 7.43 -20.40
CA ARG A 94 -2.93 6.48 -21.23
C ARG A 94 -3.84 5.45 -21.89
N LEU A 95 -4.82 4.94 -21.14
CA LEU A 95 -5.72 3.87 -21.58
C LEU A 95 -6.90 4.38 -22.41
N PHE A 96 -7.43 5.56 -22.10
CA PHE A 96 -8.62 6.13 -22.76
C PHE A 96 -8.27 7.37 -23.58
N GLN A 97 -7.42 7.18 -24.60
CA GLN A 97 -7.10 8.26 -25.53
C GLN A 97 -8.37 8.79 -26.21
N PRO A 98 -8.54 10.11 -26.33
CA PRO A 98 -9.64 10.66 -27.10
C PRO A 98 -9.51 10.19 -28.56
N PRO A 99 -10.63 9.88 -29.23
CA PRO A 99 -10.60 9.49 -30.64
C PRO A 99 -9.89 10.58 -31.45
N ILE A 100 -8.97 10.17 -32.33
CA ILE A 100 -8.36 11.08 -33.29
C ILE A 100 -9.48 11.48 -34.25
N ILE A 101 -10.00 12.70 -34.11
CA ILE A 101 -10.96 13.26 -35.05
C ILE A 101 -10.14 13.68 -36.28
N THR A 102 -10.22 12.90 -37.36
CA THR A 102 -9.72 13.25 -38.71
C THR A 102 -10.84 13.92 -39.50
#